data_AF-A0A2T3MZS6-F1
#
_entry.id   AF-A0A2T3MZS6-F1
#
_cell.length_a   1.000
_cell.length_b   1.000
_cell.length_c   1.000
_cell.angle_alpha   90.00
_cell.angle_beta   90.00
_cell.angle_gamma   90.00
#
_symmetry.space_group_name_H-M   'P 1'
#
loop_
_entity.id
_entity.type
_entity.pdbx_description
1 polymer ?
#
loop_
_entity_poly.entity_id
_entity_poly.type
_entity_poly.pdbx_seq_one_letter_code
_entity_poly.pdbx_strand_id
1 'polypeptide(L)'
;MKKSFAQVDSNNHAALSAFLHYGKQRIRTNREWCGLTISDFVSSYIEMHNGNLVDAVVKFTLTADCETPNTLLKLMGFQEFAKDALDEWLDENADTIVKHFEKEVKEHEMELAVAAAGF
;
A
#
# COMPACT_ATOMS: atom_id res chain seq x y z
N MET A 1 11.46 9.24 -0.92
CA MET A 1 11.50 7.80 -1.21
C MET A 1 12.17 7.13 -0.02
N LYS A 2 11.49 6.20 0.67
CA LYS A 2 12.04 5.54 1.86
C LYS A 2 13.20 4.61 1.46
N LYS A 3 14.17 4.40 2.35
CA LYS A 3 15.43 3.68 2.09
C LYS A 3 15.21 2.29 1.46
N SER A 4 14.11 1.63 1.80
CA SER A 4 13.75 0.28 1.36
C SER A 4 13.62 0.14 -0.17
N PHE A 5 13.24 1.22 -0.88
CA PHE A 5 13.09 1.23 -2.34
C PHE A 5 14.27 1.87 -3.08
N ALA A 6 15.32 2.29 -2.38
CA ALA A 6 16.48 2.97 -2.98
C ALA A 6 17.34 2.07 -3.90
N GLN A 7 17.04 0.77 -3.93
CA GLN A 7 17.75 -0.24 -4.73
C GLN A 7 17.37 -0.20 -6.22
N VAL A 8 16.24 0.44 -6.56
CA VAL A 8 15.77 0.56 -7.94
C VAL A 8 16.56 1.66 -8.66
N ASP A 9 16.98 1.37 -9.90
CA ASP A 9 17.70 2.33 -10.75
C ASP A 9 16.99 3.69 -10.79
N SER A 10 17.78 4.74 -10.65
CA SER A 10 17.39 6.14 -10.75
C SER A 10 16.50 6.48 -11.95
N ASN A 11 16.73 5.82 -13.10
CA ASN A 11 15.94 6.02 -14.32
C ASN A 11 14.48 5.52 -14.17
N ASN A 12 14.23 4.60 -13.25
CA ASN A 12 12.94 3.97 -13.03
C ASN A 12 12.18 4.53 -11.83
N HIS A 13 12.67 5.58 -11.16
CA HIS A 13 12.00 6.14 -9.98
C HIS A 13 10.57 6.64 -10.25
N ALA A 14 10.34 7.26 -11.40
CA ALA A 14 9.00 7.73 -11.77
C ALA A 14 8.04 6.55 -11.98
N ALA A 15 8.50 5.51 -12.68
CA ALA A 15 7.74 4.27 -12.91
C ALA A 15 7.46 3.54 -11.60
N LEU A 16 8.46 3.42 -10.71
CA LEU A 16 8.27 2.81 -9.40
C LEU A 16 7.27 3.60 -8.55
N SER A 17 7.35 4.94 -8.54
CA SER A 17 6.38 5.78 -7.83
C SER A 17 4.95 5.55 -8.31
N ALA A 18 4.76 5.48 -9.64
CA ALA A 18 3.47 5.15 -10.23
C ALA A 18 2.99 3.73 -9.87
N PHE A 19 3.89 2.75 -9.91
CA PHE A 19 3.63 1.37 -9.52
C PHE A 19 3.18 1.26 -8.05
N LEU A 20 3.90 1.91 -7.14
CA LEU A 20 3.54 1.98 -5.72
C LEU A 20 2.20 2.68 -5.51
N HIS A 21 1.94 3.79 -6.22
CA HIS A 21 0.66 4.49 -6.13
C HIS A 21 -0.50 3.60 -6.56
N TYR A 22 -0.34 2.92 -7.71
CA TYR A 22 -1.33 1.97 -8.23
C TYR A 22 -1.57 0.82 -7.25
N GLY A 23 -0.50 0.25 -6.70
CA GLY A 23 -0.56 -0.81 -5.70
C GLY A 23 -1.33 -0.44 -4.45
N LYS A 24 -1.05 0.73 -3.88
CA LYS A 24 -1.78 1.28 -2.73
C LYS A 24 -3.28 1.42 -3.04
N GLN A 25 -3.64 1.87 -4.25
CA GLN A 25 -5.05 1.96 -4.66
C GLN A 25 -5.70 0.58 -4.78
N ARG A 26 -5.01 -0.42 -5.32
CA ARG A 26 -5.51 -1.81 -5.38
C ARG A 26 -5.82 -2.35 -3.99
N ILE A 27 -4.86 -2.26 -3.07
CA ILE A 27 -5.03 -2.75 -1.69
C ILE A 27 -6.20 -2.03 -1.00
N ARG A 28 -6.29 -0.70 -1.11
CA ARG A 28 -7.38 0.10 -0.52
C ARG A 28 -8.76 -0.24 -1.08
N THR A 29 -8.82 -0.75 -2.31
CA THR A 29 -10.06 -1.21 -2.95
C THR A 29 -10.29 -2.72 -2.78
N ASN A 30 -9.61 -3.34 -1.82
CA ASN A 30 -9.70 -4.77 -1.49
C ASN A 30 -9.32 -5.68 -2.68
N ARG A 31 -8.34 -5.26 -3.47
CA ARG A 31 -7.74 -6.07 -4.53
C ARG A 31 -6.32 -6.45 -4.11
N GLU A 32 -5.95 -7.70 -4.37
CA GLU A 32 -4.57 -8.19 -4.26
C GLU A 32 -3.63 -7.28 -5.06
N TRP A 33 -2.36 -7.15 -4.65
CA TRP A 33 -1.27 -6.61 -5.44
C TRP A 33 0.09 -7.13 -4.96
N CYS A 34 0.92 -7.67 -5.87
CA CYS A 34 2.21 -8.30 -5.55
C CYS A 34 2.10 -9.45 -4.54
N GLY A 35 0.98 -10.18 -4.55
CA GLY A 35 0.64 -11.21 -3.57
C GLY A 35 0.19 -10.66 -2.22
N LEU A 36 0.07 -9.34 -2.08
CA LEU A 36 -0.33 -8.65 -0.85
C LEU A 36 -1.81 -8.25 -0.91
N THR A 37 -2.55 -8.46 0.16
CA THR A 37 -3.96 -8.06 0.29
C THR A 37 -4.17 -7.14 1.49
N ILE A 38 -5.32 -6.47 1.54
CA ILE A 38 -5.71 -5.69 2.73
C ILE A 38 -5.88 -6.59 3.96
N SER A 39 -6.27 -7.85 3.78
CA SER A 39 -6.40 -8.81 4.88
C SER A 39 -5.06 -9.20 5.48
N ASP A 40 -4.02 -9.34 4.66
CA ASP A 40 -2.64 -9.58 5.13
C ASP A 40 -2.15 -8.40 5.96
N PHE A 41 -2.39 -7.18 5.48
CA PHE A 41 -2.09 -5.96 6.23
C PHE A 41 -2.83 -5.92 7.58
N VAL A 42 -4.14 -6.14 7.60
CA VAL A 42 -4.94 -6.09 8.84
C VAL A 42 -4.47 -7.16 9.83
N SER A 43 -4.18 -8.37 9.36
CA SER A 43 -3.69 -9.47 10.21
C SER A 43 -2.33 -9.12 10.81
N SER A 44 -1.38 -8.67 9.98
CA SER A 44 -0.06 -8.20 10.41
C SER A 44 -0.17 -7.06 11.43
N TYR A 45 -1.05 -6.09 11.18
CA TYR A 45 -1.27 -4.96 12.07
C TYR A 45 -1.79 -5.42 13.44
N ILE A 46 -2.76 -6.32 13.47
CA ILE A 46 -3.31 -6.86 14.72
C ILE A 46 -2.23 -7.59 15.52
N GLU A 47 -1.41 -8.40 14.86
CA GLU A 47 -0.32 -9.14 15.49
C GLU A 47 0.77 -8.20 16.06
N MET A 48 1.18 -7.18 15.31
CA MET A 48 2.26 -6.27 15.71
C MET A 48 1.83 -5.25 16.77
N HIS A 49 0.59 -4.75 16.69
CA HIS A 49 0.09 -3.67 17.55
C HIS A 49 -0.98 -4.13 18.55
N ASN A 50 -1.12 -5.45 18.74
CA ASN A 50 -2.11 -6.06 19.63
C ASN A 50 -3.54 -5.55 19.37
N GLY A 51 -3.86 -5.22 18.11
CA GLY A 51 -5.18 -4.73 17.69
C GLY A 51 -5.58 -3.35 18.21
N ASN A 52 -4.67 -2.54 18.78
CA ASN A 52 -5.03 -1.28 19.45
C ASN A 52 -5.83 -0.30 18.57
N LEU A 53 -5.45 -0.09 17.31
CA LEU A 53 -6.23 0.77 16.39
C LEU A 53 -7.61 0.18 16.10
N VAL A 54 -7.69 -1.15 15.91
CA VAL A 54 -8.96 -1.83 15.62
C VAL A 54 -9.92 -1.66 16.80
N ASP A 55 -9.44 -1.86 18.03
CA ASP A 55 -10.19 -1.62 19.26
C ASP A 55 -10.65 -0.16 19.38
N ALA A 56 -9.74 0.81 19.11
CA ALA A 56 -10.06 2.22 19.16
C ALA A 56 -11.13 2.63 18.12
N VAL A 57 -11.03 2.12 16.89
CA VAL A 57 -12.00 2.38 15.82
C VAL A 57 -13.36 1.76 16.16
N VAL A 58 -13.39 0.51 16.64
CA VAL A 58 -14.64 -0.14 17.06
C VAL A 58 -15.31 0.65 18.18
N LYS A 59 -14.57 1.02 19.23
CA LYS A 59 -15.08 1.88 20.32
C LYS A 59 -15.62 3.20 19.77
N PHE A 60 -14.87 3.87 18.90
CA PHE A 60 -15.31 5.11 18.26
C PHE A 60 -16.62 4.91 17.50
N THR A 61 -16.76 3.87 16.68
CA THR A 61 -17.99 3.63 15.90
C THR A 61 -19.23 3.40 16.76
N LEU A 62 -19.06 2.83 17.96
CA LEU A 62 -20.17 2.59 18.89
C LEU A 62 -20.57 3.84 19.68
N THR A 63 -19.64 4.76 19.89
CA THR A 63 -19.86 5.94 20.76
C THR A 63 -19.85 7.27 20.01
N ALA A 64 -19.65 7.25 18.69
CA ALA A 64 -19.55 8.45 17.87
C ALA A 64 -20.89 9.20 17.85
N ASP A 65 -20.83 10.49 18.18
CA ASP A 65 -21.96 11.41 18.01
C ASP A 65 -21.79 12.18 16.70
N CYS A 66 -22.49 11.72 15.67
CA CYS A 66 -22.43 12.29 14.32
C CYS A 66 -23.04 13.69 14.20
N GLU A 67 -23.69 14.22 15.24
CA GLU A 67 -24.22 15.58 15.25
C GLU A 67 -23.12 16.62 15.56
N THR A 68 -21.94 16.18 16.02
CA THR A 68 -20.84 17.07 16.38
C THR A 68 -19.74 17.12 15.30
N PRO A 69 -19.19 18.31 14.98
CA PRO A 69 -18.07 18.46 14.04
C PRO A 69 -16.80 17.70 14.45
N ASN A 70 -16.62 17.45 15.74
CA ASN A 70 -15.45 16.76 16.29
C ASN A 70 -15.38 15.28 15.90
N THR A 71 -16.51 14.66 15.56
CA THR A 71 -16.56 13.25 15.14
C THR A 71 -15.83 13.04 13.81
N LEU A 72 -16.00 13.95 12.84
CA LEU A 72 -15.28 13.89 11.57
C LEU A 72 -13.77 14.02 11.77
N LEU A 73 -13.32 14.96 12.62
CA LEU A 73 -11.90 15.16 12.91
C LEU A 73 -11.25 13.92 13.52
N LYS A 74 -11.93 13.25 14.45
CA LYS A 74 -11.43 11.98 15.04
C LYS A 74 -11.33 10.87 14.00
N LEU A 75 -12.33 10.74 13.13
CA LEU A 75 -12.32 9.75 12.06
C LEU A 75 -11.16 9.99 11.07
N MET A 76 -10.91 11.24 10.70
CA MET A 76 -9.78 11.61 9.85
C MET A 76 -8.43 11.23 10.50
N GLY A 77 -8.29 11.42 11.81
CA GLY A 77 -7.10 11.01 12.55
C GLY A 77 -6.85 9.49 12.50
N PHE A 78 -7.89 8.67 12.69
CA PHE A 78 -7.78 7.22 12.52
C PHE A 78 -7.42 6.83 11.08
N GLN A 79 -7.98 7.54 10.10
CA GLN A 79 -7.71 7.29 8.70
C GLN A 79 -6.25 7.61 8.33
N GLU A 80 -5.68 8.71 8.81
CA GLU A 80 -4.28 9.07 8.60
C GLU A 80 -3.36 8.05 9.24
N PHE A 81 -3.60 7.69 10.50
CA PHE A 81 -2.82 6.66 11.18
C PHE A 81 -2.84 5.32 10.43
N ALA A 82 -4.00 4.87 9.95
CA ALA A 82 -4.11 3.63 9.18
C ALA A 82 -3.35 3.70 7.84
N LYS A 83 -3.29 4.87 7.19
CA LYS A 83 -2.52 5.08 5.95
C LYS A 83 -1.02 5.01 6.23
N ASP A 84 -0.57 5.60 7.33
CA ASP A 84 0.85 5.57 7.72
C ASP A 84 1.30 4.15 8.06
N ALA A 85 0.48 3.40 8.81
CA ALA A 85 0.74 2.00 9.12
C ALA A 85 0.76 1.12 7.86
N LEU A 86 -0.15 1.36 6.91
CA LEU A 86 -0.11 0.67 5.62
C LEU A 86 1.18 0.98 4.85
N ASP A 87 1.61 2.24 4.87
CA ASP A 87 2.84 2.65 4.20
C ASP A 87 4.09 2.02 4.81
N GLU A 88 4.14 1.87 6.14
CA GLU A 88 5.20 1.14 6.85
C GLU A 88 5.20 -0.35 6.50
N TRP A 89 4.03 -1.00 6.54
CA TRP A 89 3.90 -2.40 6.15
C TRP A 89 4.33 -2.67 4.70
N LEU A 90 4.06 -1.73 3.78
CA LEU A 90 4.54 -1.83 2.40
C LEU A 90 6.07 -1.69 2.31
N ASP A 91 6.70 -0.91 3.17
CA ASP A 91 8.18 -0.85 3.23
C ASP A 91 8.78 -2.15 3.76
N GLU A 92 8.13 -2.80 4.72
CA GLU A 92 8.54 -4.10 5.24
C GLU A 92 8.45 -5.19 4.16
N ASN A 93 7.52 -5.03 3.22
CA ASN A 93 7.34 -5.90 2.06
C ASN A 93 8.07 -5.39 0.80
N ALA A 94 9.01 -4.44 0.93
CA ALA A 94 9.67 -3.80 -0.20
C ALA A 94 10.37 -4.80 -1.12
N ASP A 95 11.04 -5.82 -0.60
CA ASP A 95 11.75 -6.82 -1.41
C ASP A 95 10.80 -7.58 -2.35
N THR A 96 9.63 -7.97 -1.85
CA THR A 96 8.58 -8.63 -2.66
C THR A 96 8.07 -7.67 -3.74
N ILE A 97 7.80 -6.42 -3.37
CA ILE A 97 7.27 -5.40 -4.29
C ILE A 97 8.29 -5.08 -5.40
N VAL A 98 9.56 -4.91 -5.04
CA VAL A 98 10.65 -4.63 -5.99
C VAL A 98 10.80 -5.78 -6.98
N LYS A 99 10.77 -7.03 -6.49
CA LYS A 99 10.83 -8.21 -7.37
C LYS A 99 9.67 -8.25 -8.39
N HIS A 100 8.47 -7.88 -7.97
CA HIS A 100 7.32 -7.79 -8.87
C HIS A 100 7.46 -6.64 -9.86
N PHE A 101 7.96 -5.48 -9.42
CA PHE A 101 8.21 -4.33 -10.28
C PHE A 101 9.25 -4.66 -11.37
N GLU A 102 10.38 -5.25 -10.99
CA GLU A 102 11.43 -5.64 -11.95
C GLU A 102 10.92 -6.65 -12.99
N LYS A 103 10.04 -7.56 -12.56
CA LYS A 103 9.39 -8.51 -13.47
C LYS A 103 8.49 -7.79 -14.48
N GLU A 104 7.66 -6.83 -14.04
CA GLU A 104 6.76 -6.07 -14.91
C GLU A 104 7.56 -5.21 -15.91
N VAL A 105 8.64 -4.56 -15.48
CA VAL A 105 9.52 -3.80 -16.36
C VAL A 105 10.11 -4.70 -17.44
N LYS A 106 10.64 -5.87 -17.06
CA LYS A 106 11.23 -6.83 -18.00
C LYS A 106 10.20 -7.39 -19.00
N GLU A 107 9.00 -7.69 -18.53
CA GLU A 107 7.90 -8.15 -19.40
C GLU A 107 7.52 -7.06 -20.41
N HIS A 108 7.42 -5.81 -19.97
CA HIS A 108 7.11 -4.68 -20.85
C HIS A 108 8.22 -4.43 -21.90
N GLU A 109 9.49 -4.48 -21.50
CA GLU A 109 10.62 -4.38 -22.43
C GLU A 109 10.60 -5.50 -23.47
N MET A 110 10.26 -6.73 -23.07
CA MET A 110 10.13 -7.86 -23.97
C MET A 110 8.98 -7.69 -24.96
N GLU A 111 7.81 -7.22 -24.50
CA GLU A 111 6.66 -6.92 -25.35
C GLU A 111 6.99 -5.87 -26.42
N LEU A 112 7.67 -4.78 -26.02
CA LEU A 112 8.11 -3.75 -26.95
C LEU A 112 9.12 -4.28 -27.98
N ALA A 113 10.05 -5.14 -27.56
CA ALA A 113 11.01 -5.76 -28.46
C ALA A 113 10.32 -6.68 -29.48
N VAL A 114 9.32 -7.46 -29.05
CA VAL A 114 8.52 -8.32 -29.95
C VAL A 114 7.71 -7.48 -30.93
N ALA A 115 7.06 -6.41 -30.46
CA ALA A 115 6.29 -5.50 -31.32
C ALA A 115 7.19 -4.78 -32.35
N ALA A 116 8.39 -4.37 -31.95
CA ALA A 116 9.36 -3.73 -32.84
C ALA A 116 9.98 -4.70 -33.87
N ALA A 117 10.05 -6.00 -33.54
CA ALA A 117 10.53 -7.04 -34.44
C ALA A 117 9.54 -7.40 -35.58
N GLY A 118 8.33 -6.84 -35.57
CA GLY A 118 7.41 -6.86 -36.72
C GLY A 118 6.79 -8.22 -37.05
N PHE A 119 6.48 -9.04 -36.04
CA PHE A 119 5.63 -10.21 -36.21
C PHE A 119 4.14 -9.85 -36.27
#